data_AF-A0A7K7X0L0-F1
#
_entry.id   AF-A0A7K7X0L0-F1
#
_cell.length_a   1.000
_cell.length_b   1.000
_cell.length_c   1.000
_cell.angle_alpha   90.00
_cell.angle_beta   90.00
_cell.angle_gamma   90.00
#
_symmetry.space_group_name_H-M   'P 1'
#
loop_
_entity.id
_entity.type
_entity.pdbx_description
1 polymer ?
#
loop_
_entity_poly.entity_id
_entity_poly.type
_entity_poly.pdbx_seq_one_letter_code
_entity_poly.pdbx_strand_id
1 'polypeptide(L)'
;CKCNCISFIFLSLGTGSNILSALQDLFWLLKSKVEKQLQIISVLQWVLTFLIMGIACTLILMYILCTDCWAIAALYLAWLVFDWNTPKKGGRRSQWVRNWAIWRYFRDYFPIRLVKTHNLLTTRNYIFGYHPHGIMGLGAFCNFSTEATGVSQKFPGIRPYLATLAGNFRMPILRDYLMSGG
;
A
#
# COMPACT_ATOMS: atom_id res chain seq x y z
N CYS A 1 -26.80 3.30 -1.36
CA CYS A 1 -25.86 2.51 -2.17
C CYS A 1 -26.33 2.43 -3.61
N LYS A 2 -25.86 3.33 -4.49
CA LYS A 2 -26.03 3.15 -5.94
C LYS A 2 -24.86 2.33 -6.47
N CYS A 3 -25.03 1.00 -6.49
CA CYS A 3 -24.29 0.16 -7.41
C CYS A 3 -24.93 0.37 -8.79
N ASN A 4 -24.39 1.28 -9.60
CA ASN A 4 -24.59 1.20 -11.03
C ASN A 4 -23.73 0.04 -11.55
N CYS A 5 -24.18 -1.19 -11.30
CA CYS A 5 -23.88 -2.29 -12.22
C CYS A 5 -24.65 -1.96 -13.49
N ILE A 6 -23.94 -1.47 -14.51
CA ILE A 6 -24.45 -1.49 -15.87
C ILE A 6 -24.47 -2.97 -16.25
N SER A 7 -25.55 -3.64 -15.88
CA SER A 7 -25.93 -4.94 -16.43
C SER A 7 -26.39 -4.67 -17.86
N PHE A 8 -25.46 -4.74 -18.81
CA PHE A 8 -25.85 -5.10 -20.17
C PHE A 8 -26.14 -6.60 -20.19
N ILE A 9 -27.30 -6.97 -19.65
CA ILE A 9 -27.91 -8.27 -19.96
C ILE A 9 -28.51 -8.09 -21.34
N PHE A 10 -27.72 -8.42 -22.37
CA PHE A 10 -28.27 -8.71 -23.69
C PHE A 10 -29.00 -10.06 -23.58
N LEU A 11 -30.26 -10.00 -23.16
CA LEU A 11 -31.21 -11.10 -23.38
C LEU A 11 -31.60 -11.05 -24.85
N SER A 12 -30.74 -11.61 -25.71
CA SER A 12 -31.11 -11.95 -27.09
C SER A 12 -31.46 -13.44 -27.11
N LEU A 13 -32.76 -13.73 -27.14
CA LEU A 13 -33.25 -15.01 -27.67
C LEU A 13 -32.79 -15.11 -29.14
N GLY A 14 -32.20 -16.23 -29.52
CA GLY A 14 -32.03 -16.61 -30.93
C GLY A 14 -30.60 -16.87 -31.38
N THR A 15 -30.23 -18.15 -31.37
CA THR A 15 -29.52 -18.86 -32.46
C THR A 15 -28.25 -18.20 -33.05
N GLY A 16 -27.09 -18.68 -32.61
CA GLY A 16 -25.79 -18.43 -33.26
C GLY A 16 -24.65 -18.28 -32.26
N SER A 17 -24.22 -19.39 -31.63
CA SER A 17 -23.01 -19.43 -30.81
C SER A 17 -21.78 -19.21 -31.69
N ASN A 18 -21.41 -17.96 -31.91
CA ASN A 18 -20.19 -17.60 -32.62
C ASN A 18 -18.99 -17.93 -31.72
N ILE A 19 -18.08 -18.77 -32.19
CA ILE A 19 -16.85 -19.18 -31.48
C ILE A 19 -16.08 -17.96 -30.93
N LEU A 20 -16.14 -16.83 -31.64
CA LEU A 20 -15.56 -15.55 -31.21
C LEU A 20 -16.12 -15.03 -29.89
N SER A 21 -17.44 -15.12 -29.63
CA SER A 21 -18.03 -14.66 -28.37
C SER A 21 -17.65 -15.58 -27.22
N ALA A 22 -17.60 -16.89 -27.44
CA ALA A 22 -17.13 -17.85 -26.45
C ALA A 22 -15.64 -17.65 -26.09
N LEU A 23 -14.79 -17.33 -27.08
CA LEU A 23 -13.38 -16.99 -26.84
C LEU A 23 -13.24 -15.67 -26.08
N GLN A 24 -14.06 -14.66 -26.39
CA GLN A 24 -14.09 -13.39 -25.68
C GLN A 24 -14.54 -13.56 -24.22
N ASP A 25 -15.55 -14.39 -23.98
CA ASP A 25 -16.03 -14.71 -22.63
C ASP A 25 -14.98 -15.49 -21.82
N LEU A 26 -14.29 -16.45 -22.45
CA LEU A 26 -13.20 -17.19 -21.81
C LEU A 26 -12.02 -16.26 -21.46
N PHE A 27 -11.67 -15.35 -22.38
CA PHE A 27 -10.63 -14.34 -22.15
C PHE A 27 -11.01 -13.39 -21.01
N TRP A 28 -12.25 -12.91 -20.98
CA TRP A 28 -12.75 -12.07 -19.90
C TRP A 28 -12.75 -12.81 -18.56
N LEU A 29 -13.17 -14.07 -18.54
CA LEU A 29 -13.20 -14.91 -17.35
C LEU A 29 -11.78 -15.17 -16.83
N LEU A 30 -10.82 -15.46 -17.72
CA LEU A 30 -9.41 -15.62 -17.36
C LEU A 30 -8.83 -14.33 -16.79
N LYS A 31 -9.07 -13.19 -17.45
CA LYS A 31 -8.64 -11.87 -16.99
C LYS A 31 -9.19 -11.57 -15.59
N SER A 32 -10.48 -11.79 -15.38
CA SER A 32 -11.14 -11.56 -14.08
C SER A 32 -10.57 -12.46 -12.98
N LYS A 33 -10.19 -13.70 -13.31
CA LYS A 33 -9.58 -14.63 -12.37
C LYS A 33 -8.16 -14.18 -12.00
N VAL A 34 -7.35 -13.79 -12.97
CA VAL A 34 -5.99 -13.28 -12.75
C VAL A 34 -6.02 -12.00 -11.92
N GLU A 35 -6.91 -11.06 -12.22
CA GLU A 35 -7.07 -9.83 -11.44
C GLU A 35 -7.41 -10.12 -9.98
N LYS A 36 -8.36 -11.02 -9.72
CA LYS A 36 -8.70 -11.45 -8.35
C LYS A 36 -7.52 -12.09 -7.63
N GLN A 37 -6.72 -12.91 -8.32
CA GLN A 37 -5.51 -13.49 -7.73
C GLN A 37 -4.48 -12.42 -7.39
N LEU A 38 -4.23 -11.46 -8.29
CA LEU A 38 -3.32 -10.34 -8.03
C LEU A 38 -3.78 -9.47 -6.85
N GLN A 39 -5.09 -9.24 -6.72
CA GLN A 39 -5.68 -8.56 -5.59
C GLN A 39 -5.42 -9.32 -4.27
N ILE A 40 -5.68 -10.62 -4.23
CA ILE A 40 -5.41 -11.45 -3.04
C ILE A 40 -3.91 -11.44 -2.71
N ILE A 41 -3.04 -11.62 -3.71
CA ILE A 41 -1.58 -11.60 -3.55
C ILE A 41 -1.13 -10.24 -3.00
N SER A 42 -1.71 -9.13 -3.46
CA SER A 42 -1.34 -7.79 -2.98
C SER A 42 -1.68 -7.59 -1.50
N VAL A 43 -2.83 -8.08 -1.06
CA VAL A 43 -3.24 -8.01 0.36
C VAL A 43 -2.37 -8.93 1.19
N LEU A 44 -2.14 -10.16 0.73
CA LEU A 44 -1.29 -11.12 1.41
C LEU A 44 0.15 -10.59 1.53
N GLN A 45 0.71 -10.04 0.45
CA GLN A 45 2.03 -9.41 0.43
C GLN A 45 2.12 -8.32 1.49
N TRP A 46 1.11 -7.45 1.57
CA TRP A 46 1.11 -6.37 2.56
C TRP A 46 1.02 -6.90 4.00
N VAL A 47 0.15 -7.88 4.27
CA VAL A 47 0.02 -8.48 5.61
C VAL A 47 1.31 -9.19 6.04
N LEU A 48 1.89 -9.99 5.14
CA LEU A 48 3.16 -10.68 5.41
C LEU A 48 4.31 -9.69 5.58
N THR A 49 4.35 -8.62 4.80
CA THR A 49 5.37 -7.57 4.95
C THR A 49 5.23 -6.88 6.30
N PHE A 50 4.01 -6.56 6.74
CA PHE A 50 3.79 -5.92 8.02
C PHE A 50 4.18 -6.82 9.21
N LEU A 51 3.84 -8.11 9.17
CA LEU A 51 4.09 -9.04 10.29
C LEU A 51 5.49 -9.62 10.31
N ILE A 52 6.01 -10.03 9.15
CA ILE A 52 7.23 -10.85 9.06
C ILE A 52 8.46 -9.98 8.83
N MET A 53 8.38 -8.91 8.03
CA MET A 53 9.56 -8.13 7.61
C MET A 53 10.34 -7.62 8.83
N GLY A 54 9.66 -7.05 9.82
CA GLY A 54 10.32 -6.55 11.03
C GLY A 54 11.10 -7.64 11.77
N ILE A 55 10.44 -8.78 12.03
CA ILE A 55 11.03 -9.90 12.77
C ILE A 55 12.19 -10.51 11.98
N ALA A 56 11.97 -10.81 10.70
CA ALA A 56 12.98 -11.39 9.82
C ALA A 56 14.21 -10.49 9.72
N CYS A 57 14.03 -9.18 9.50
CA CYS A 57 15.14 -8.22 9.43
C CYS A 57 15.91 -8.13 10.75
N THR A 58 15.24 -8.18 11.91
CA THR A 58 15.94 -8.21 13.21
C THR A 58 16.75 -9.48 13.40
N LEU A 59 16.21 -10.64 13.04
CA LEU A 59 16.91 -11.92 13.17
C LEU A 59 18.11 -11.99 12.22
N ILE A 60 17.96 -11.51 10.98
CA ILE A 60 19.06 -11.42 10.01
C ILE A 60 20.16 -10.49 10.53
N LEU A 61 19.79 -9.32 11.06
CA LEU A 61 20.79 -8.39 11.61
C LEU A 61 21.53 -9.01 12.79
N MET A 62 20.82 -9.71 13.68
CA MET A 62 21.42 -10.44 14.80
C MET A 62 22.35 -11.55 14.32
N TYR A 63 21.94 -12.31 13.31
CA TYR A 63 22.76 -13.37 12.71
C TYR A 63 24.05 -12.82 12.09
N ILE A 64 23.97 -11.70 11.35
CA ILE A 64 25.16 -11.06 10.74
C ILE A 64 26.10 -10.53 11.81
N LEU A 65 25.60 -10.02 12.94
CA LEU A 65 26.43 -9.60 14.08
C LEU A 65 27.23 -10.77 14.68
N CYS A 66 26.68 -11.99 14.65
CA CYS A 66 27.34 -13.19 15.14
C CYS A 66 28.29 -13.84 14.11
N THR A 67 28.38 -13.30 12.89
CA THR A 67 29.19 -13.83 11.79
C THR A 67 30.40 -12.93 11.53
N ASP A 68 31.38 -13.38 10.74
CA ASP A 68 32.57 -12.58 10.34
C ASP A 68 32.21 -11.27 9.62
N CYS A 69 30.98 -11.16 9.08
CA CYS A 69 30.44 -9.95 8.46
C CYS A 69 29.89 -8.90 9.48
N TRP A 70 30.21 -9.03 10.77
CA TRP A 70 29.69 -8.16 11.84
C TRP A 70 29.88 -6.66 11.57
N ALA A 71 30.95 -6.27 10.87
CA ALA A 71 31.24 -4.87 10.52
C ALA A 71 30.11 -4.23 9.70
N ILE A 72 29.44 -4.99 8.82
CA ILE A 72 28.30 -4.52 8.03
C ILE A 72 27.11 -4.21 8.94
N ALA A 73 26.80 -5.12 9.86
CA ALA A 73 25.72 -4.94 10.81
C ALA A 73 26.02 -3.80 11.80
N ALA A 74 27.27 -3.68 12.26
CA ALA A 74 27.70 -2.58 13.12
C ALA A 74 27.58 -1.22 12.42
N LEU A 75 27.98 -1.13 11.14
CA LEU A 75 27.83 0.08 10.33
C LEU A 75 26.34 0.44 10.15
N TYR A 76 25.49 -0.55 9.87
CA TYR A 76 24.04 -0.32 9.78
C TYR A 76 23.44 0.14 11.11
N LEU A 77 23.84 -0.45 12.23
CA LEU A 77 23.40 -0.03 13.57
C LEU A 77 23.89 1.38 13.93
N ALA A 78 25.13 1.73 13.59
CA ALA A 78 25.66 3.07 13.79
C ALA A 78 24.84 4.10 12.99
N TRP A 79 24.52 3.78 11.73
CA TRP A 79 23.59 4.59 10.93
C TRP A 79 22.18 4.63 11.55
N LEU A 80 21.71 3.52 12.12
CA LEU A 80 20.41 3.43 12.81
C LEU A 80 20.31 4.43 13.97
N VAL A 81 21.38 4.52 14.77
CA VAL A 81 21.50 5.42 15.93
C VAL A 81 21.64 6.87 15.49
N PHE A 82 22.45 7.15 14.47
CA PHE A 82 22.57 8.50 13.92
C PHE A 82 21.23 9.01 13.38
N ASP A 83 20.48 8.14 12.71
CA ASP A 83 19.21 8.46 12.05
C ASP A 83 17.97 8.32 12.95
N TRP A 84 18.16 8.17 14.26
CA TRP A 84 17.10 7.84 15.22
C TRP A 84 15.88 8.78 15.20
N ASN A 85 16.10 10.07 14.91
CA ASN A 85 15.06 11.10 14.96
C ASN A 85 14.34 11.31 13.62
N THR A 86 14.76 10.67 12.54
CA THR A 86 14.19 10.87 11.19
C THR A 86 12.70 10.48 11.08
N PRO A 87 12.21 9.41 11.72
CA PRO A 87 10.78 9.10 11.74
C PRO A 87 9.91 10.24 12.30
N LYS A 88 10.44 11.03 13.24
CA LYS A 88 9.72 12.18 13.84
C LYS A 88 9.70 13.41 12.94
N LYS A 89 10.53 13.45 11.89
CA LYS A 89 10.68 14.57 10.96
C LYS A 89 9.98 14.33 9.61
N GLY A 90 9.09 13.34 9.54
CA GLY A 90 8.33 13.00 8.32
C GLY A 90 9.00 11.95 7.42
N GLY A 91 10.07 11.29 7.89
CA GLY A 91 10.66 10.15 7.19
C GLY A 91 11.29 10.47 5.83
N ARG A 92 11.37 9.46 4.97
CA ARG A 92 12.03 9.48 3.65
C ARG A 92 11.09 9.01 2.55
N ARG A 93 10.10 9.84 2.25
CA ARG A 93 9.06 9.52 1.25
C ARG A 93 9.68 9.23 -0.13
N SER A 94 9.36 8.07 -0.70
CA SER A 94 9.80 7.65 -2.04
C SER A 94 8.62 7.61 -3.00
N GLN A 95 8.64 8.46 -4.03
CA GLN A 95 7.56 8.44 -5.03
C GLN A 95 7.49 7.10 -5.77
N TRP A 96 8.61 6.41 -5.93
CA TRP A 96 8.64 5.13 -6.62
C TRP A 96 7.85 4.06 -5.87
N VAL A 97 8.10 3.89 -4.56
CA VAL A 97 7.37 2.93 -3.72
C VAL A 97 5.88 3.26 -3.69
N ARG A 98 5.53 4.54 -3.59
CA ARG A 98 4.14 4.98 -3.50
C ARG A 98 3.33 4.76 -4.78
N ASN A 99 4.01 4.69 -5.93
CA ASN A 99 3.39 4.49 -7.25
C ASN A 99 3.44 3.03 -7.73
N TRP A 100 3.84 2.07 -6.90
CA TRP A 100 3.84 0.66 -7.31
C TRP A 100 2.46 0.18 -7.76
N ALA A 101 2.43 -0.62 -8.82
CA ALA A 101 1.21 -1.17 -9.39
C ALA A 101 0.44 -2.05 -8.40
N ILE A 102 1.15 -2.71 -7.47
CA ILE A 102 0.56 -3.58 -6.44
C ILE A 102 -0.48 -2.84 -5.58
N TRP A 103 -0.29 -1.55 -5.33
CA TRP A 103 -1.21 -0.75 -4.53
C TRP A 103 -2.54 -0.51 -5.22
N ARG A 104 -2.59 -0.56 -6.57
CA ARG A 104 -3.84 -0.47 -7.33
C ARG A 104 -4.69 -1.72 -7.15
N TYR A 105 -4.07 -2.90 -7.23
CA TYR A 105 -4.75 -4.17 -6.93
C TYR A 105 -5.22 -4.22 -5.47
N PHE A 106 -4.38 -3.76 -4.54
CA PHE A 106 -4.74 -3.69 -3.12
C PHE A 106 -5.97 -2.81 -2.87
N ARG A 107 -6.02 -1.62 -3.50
CA ARG A 107 -7.18 -0.72 -3.46
C ARG A 107 -8.44 -1.40 -3.97
N ASP A 108 -8.33 -2.13 -5.08
CA ASP A 108 -9.46 -2.72 -5.78
C ASP A 108 -10.03 -3.96 -5.06
N TYR A 109 -9.24 -4.62 -4.19
CA TYR A 109 -9.72 -5.71 -3.32
C TYR A 109 -10.72 -5.23 -2.26
N PHE A 110 -10.47 -4.08 -1.62
CA PHE A 110 -11.29 -3.48 -0.55
C PHE A 110 -12.18 -2.30 -1.02
N PRO A 111 -12.48 -2.23 -2.32
CA PRO A 111 -12.89 -1.02 -3.06
C PRO A 111 -12.59 0.36 -2.42
N ILE A 112 -11.33 0.61 -2.03
CA ILE A 112 -10.97 1.82 -1.28
C ILE A 112 -11.06 3.06 -2.17
N ARG A 113 -11.79 4.09 -1.71
CA ARG A 113 -11.96 5.36 -2.43
C ARG A 113 -11.69 6.56 -1.51
N LEU A 114 -10.82 7.45 -1.96
CA LEU A 114 -10.63 8.77 -1.35
C LEU A 114 -11.63 9.77 -1.93
N VAL A 115 -12.63 10.19 -1.16
CA VAL A 115 -13.61 11.21 -1.57
C VAL A 115 -13.21 12.54 -0.94
N LYS A 116 -12.98 13.56 -1.79
CA LYS A 116 -12.70 14.92 -1.32
C LYS A 116 -14.01 15.62 -1.02
N THR A 117 -14.21 16.02 0.23
CA THR A 117 -15.40 16.77 0.66
C THR A 117 -15.20 18.27 0.56
N HIS A 118 -14.01 18.76 0.89
CA HIS A 118 -13.69 20.18 0.92
C HIS A 118 -12.30 20.47 0.33
N ASN A 119 -12.13 21.68 -0.18
CA ASN A 119 -10.83 22.20 -0.57
C ASN A 119 -10.07 22.62 0.69
N LEU A 120 -8.91 22.02 0.90
CA LEU A 120 -8.00 22.36 1.99
C LEU A 120 -7.00 23.42 1.51
N LEU A 121 -6.72 24.40 2.36
CA LEU A 121 -5.76 25.47 2.07
C LEU A 121 -4.34 24.94 2.25
N THR A 122 -3.47 25.13 1.27
CA THR A 122 -2.08 24.64 1.32
C THR A 122 -1.19 25.37 2.31
N THR A 123 -1.66 26.49 2.88
CA THR A 123 -0.91 27.33 3.84
C THR A 123 -1.01 26.85 5.28
N ARG A 124 -1.81 25.80 5.56
CA ARG A 124 -2.07 25.32 6.93
C ARG A 124 -1.72 23.84 7.08
N ASN A 125 -1.34 23.48 8.30
CA ASN A 125 -1.15 22.08 8.69
C ASN A 125 -2.47 21.48 9.16
N TYR A 126 -2.75 20.24 8.74
CA TYR A 126 -3.97 19.51 9.09
C TYR A 126 -3.61 18.18 9.74
N ILE A 127 -4.42 17.78 10.72
CA ILE A 127 -4.37 16.45 11.33
C ILE A 127 -5.60 15.68 10.84
N PHE A 128 -5.38 14.56 10.16
CA PHE A 128 -6.45 13.68 9.69
C PHE A 128 -6.69 12.57 10.71
N GLY A 129 -7.89 12.53 11.29
CA GLY A 129 -8.35 11.39 12.07
C GLY A 129 -8.79 10.25 11.15
N TYR A 130 -8.41 9.01 11.48
CA TYR A 130 -8.83 7.81 10.76
C TYR A 130 -9.50 6.82 11.69
N HIS A 131 -10.74 6.44 11.38
CA HIS A 131 -11.54 5.48 12.12
C HIS A 131 -12.50 4.73 11.16
N PRO A 132 -12.71 3.40 11.29
CA PRO A 132 -12.13 2.50 12.28
C PRO A 132 -10.67 2.16 11.97
N HIS A 133 -9.82 2.13 13.00
CA HIS A 133 -8.43 1.70 12.86
C HIS A 133 -8.34 0.20 13.15
N GLY A 134 -8.00 -0.59 12.14
CA GLY A 134 -7.47 -1.93 12.37
C GLY A 134 -6.00 -1.84 12.75
N ILE A 135 -5.44 -2.91 13.32
CA ILE A 135 -4.02 -2.97 13.75
C ILE A 135 -3.04 -2.55 12.65
N MET A 136 -3.38 -2.78 11.39
CA MET A 136 -2.52 -2.47 10.25
C MET A 136 -2.95 -1.22 9.45
N GLY A 137 -4.14 -0.64 9.70
CA GLY A 137 -4.55 0.61 9.05
C GLY A 137 -4.67 0.59 7.51
N LEU A 138 -5.13 -0.52 6.90
CA LEU A 138 -5.22 -0.77 5.45
C LEU A 138 -5.71 0.45 4.63
N GLY A 139 -6.83 1.05 5.06
CA GLY A 139 -7.45 2.19 4.36
C GLY A 139 -6.63 3.47 4.45
N ALA A 140 -6.02 3.74 5.60
CA ALA A 140 -5.15 4.91 5.79
C ALA A 140 -3.86 4.75 4.97
N PHE A 141 -3.26 3.56 4.99
CA PHE A 141 -2.07 3.25 4.19
C PHE A 141 -2.35 3.42 2.69
N CYS A 142 -3.42 2.82 2.17
CA CYS A 142 -3.76 2.95 0.75
C CYS A 142 -4.05 4.39 0.32
N ASN A 143 -4.77 5.17 1.14
CA ASN A 143 -5.16 6.53 0.78
C ASN A 143 -4.04 7.56 0.98
N PHE A 144 -3.24 7.45 2.04
CA PHE A 144 -2.29 8.50 2.43
C PHE A 144 -0.84 8.11 2.16
N SER A 145 -0.46 6.87 2.43
CA SER A 145 0.91 6.38 2.20
C SER A 145 1.17 5.99 0.75
N THR A 146 0.15 5.72 -0.07
CA THR A 146 0.34 5.36 -1.50
C THR A 146 -0.37 6.35 -2.44
N GLU A 147 -0.04 6.28 -3.73
CA GLU A 147 -0.75 7.03 -4.77
C GLU A 147 -1.88 6.21 -5.44
N ALA A 148 -2.25 5.05 -4.89
CA ALA A 148 -3.29 4.20 -5.46
C ALA A 148 -4.64 4.92 -5.64
N THR A 149 -4.96 5.87 -4.78
CA THR A 149 -6.21 6.67 -4.85
C THR A 149 -6.02 8.09 -5.38
N GLY A 150 -4.79 8.43 -5.80
CA GLY A 150 -4.43 9.75 -6.35
C GLY A 150 -4.51 10.88 -5.32
N VAL A 151 -4.01 10.66 -4.10
CA VAL A 151 -4.08 11.67 -3.02
C VAL A 151 -3.37 12.96 -3.41
N SER A 152 -2.24 12.87 -4.10
CA SER A 152 -1.50 14.03 -4.61
C SER A 152 -2.31 14.87 -5.60
N GLN A 153 -3.16 14.23 -6.40
CA GLN A 153 -4.02 14.90 -7.39
C GLN A 153 -5.24 15.54 -6.73
N LYS A 154 -5.84 14.89 -5.72
CA LYS A 154 -7.02 15.40 -5.01
C LYS A 154 -6.69 16.55 -4.07
N PHE A 155 -5.54 16.48 -3.41
CA PHE A 155 -5.04 17.48 -2.47
C PHE A 155 -3.67 18.01 -2.92
N PRO A 156 -3.62 18.81 -4.01
CA PRO A 156 -2.36 19.35 -4.51
C PRO A 156 -1.71 20.23 -3.44
N GLY A 157 -0.40 20.04 -3.24
CA GLY A 157 0.39 20.78 -2.25
C GLY A 157 0.31 20.24 -0.82
N ILE A 158 -0.65 19.37 -0.50
CA ILE A 158 -0.74 18.74 0.83
C ILE A 158 0.06 17.44 0.83
N ARG A 159 0.93 17.30 1.83
CA ARG A 159 1.78 16.12 2.01
C ARG A 159 1.31 15.36 3.24
N PRO A 160 0.48 14.31 3.09
CA PRO A 160 0.10 13.49 4.21
C PRO A 160 1.31 12.64 4.65
N TYR A 161 1.49 12.53 5.96
CA TYR A 161 2.44 11.63 6.60
C TYR A 161 1.66 10.69 7.51
N LEU A 162 1.80 9.37 7.32
CA LEU A 162 1.02 8.41 8.07
C LEU A 162 1.75 8.04 9.36
N ALA A 163 1.19 8.47 10.49
CA ALA A 163 1.64 8.02 11.79
C ALA A 163 1.14 6.59 12.05
N THR A 164 2.08 5.67 12.29
CA THR A 164 1.79 4.31 12.77
C THR A 164 2.38 4.11 14.17
N LEU A 165 2.23 2.91 14.74
CA LEU A 165 2.76 2.59 16.07
C LEU A 165 4.26 2.88 16.15
N ALA A 166 4.70 3.61 17.17
CA ALA A 166 6.09 4.03 17.35
C ALA A 166 7.09 2.85 17.34
N GLY A 167 6.65 1.66 17.75
CA GLY A 167 7.45 0.43 17.69
C GLY A 167 7.91 0.07 16.28
N ASN A 168 7.08 0.31 15.25
CA ASN A 168 7.40 -0.01 13.86
C ASN A 168 8.61 0.78 13.35
N PHE A 169 8.84 1.99 13.88
CA PHE A 169 9.97 2.85 13.50
C PHE A 169 11.27 2.53 14.24
N ARG A 170 11.22 1.62 15.23
CA ARG A 170 12.42 1.13 15.93
C ARG A 170 12.98 -0.14 15.27
N MET A 171 12.17 -0.86 14.52
CA MET A 171 12.59 -2.09 13.85
C MET A 171 13.49 -1.76 12.64
N PRO A 172 14.67 -2.40 12.52
CA PRO A 172 15.57 -2.21 11.40
C PRO A 172 14.89 -2.59 10.08
N ILE A 173 15.20 -1.86 9.01
CA ILE A 173 14.70 -2.04 7.64
C ILE A 173 13.19 -1.77 7.49
N LEU A 174 12.34 -2.29 8.38
CA LEU A 174 10.91 -1.99 8.42
C LEU A 174 10.65 -0.49 8.58
N ARG A 175 11.42 0.19 9.43
CA ARG A 175 11.31 1.65 9.57
C ARG A 175 11.51 2.37 8.24
N ASP A 176 12.47 1.94 7.43
CA ASP A 176 12.85 2.59 6.18
C ASP A 176 11.80 2.34 5.11
N TYR A 177 11.26 1.12 5.09
CA TYR A 177 10.11 0.77 4.27
C TYR A 177 8.88 1.63 4.60
N LEU A 178 8.53 1.78 5.88
CA LEU A 178 7.39 2.61 6.30
C LEU A 178 7.62 4.09 6.01
N MET A 179 8.83 4.60 6.28
CA MET A 179 9.23 5.97 5.96
C MET A 179 9.18 6.27 4.46
N SER A 180 9.31 5.26 3.60
CA SER A 180 9.17 5.40 2.14
C SER A 180 7.74 5.74 1.70
N GLY A 181 6.72 5.34 2.47
CA GLY A 181 5.33 5.70 2.23
C GLY A 181 4.99 7.15 2.59
N GLY A 182 5.74 7.73 3.53
CA GLY A 182 5.43 9.03 4.15
C GLY A 182 4.66 8.87 5.45
#